data_AF-A0A945HHK3-F1
#
_entry.id   AF-A0A945HHK3-F1
#
_cell.length_a   1.000
_cell.length_b   1.000
_cell.length_c   1.000
_cell.angle_alpha   90.00
_cell.angle_beta   90.00
_cell.angle_gamma   90.00
#
_symmetry.space_group_name_H-M   'P 1'
#
loop_
_entity.id
_entity.type
_entity.pdbx_description
1 polymer ?
#
loop_
_entity_poly.entity_id
_entity_poly.type
_entity_poly.pdbx_seq_one_letter_code
_entity_poly.pdbx_strand_id
1 'polypeptide(L)'
;IKLNKDTLIKYRGSYGNKIDFNQDKIVKESLPRYVRDARKPIKNWKANIILKNRALYQKNKNWIDDWKTKLYKFPHSMQKFEWNCQNEEREVYNKVLQFRPSGVRVKSKNTIPALVSMNLTQIPYLPWKNRYMTIKEGLSLQGLENLNNVLESRNDNYVALGNAVNSKLVYYIGKNLIK
;
A
#
# COMPACT_ATOMS: atom_id res chain seq x y z
N ILE A 1 -18.61 -15.08 -18.73
CA ILE A 1 -19.63 -15.41 -17.70
C ILE A 1 -20.64 -14.27 -17.70
N LYS A 2 -21.84 -14.49 -18.24
CA LYS A 2 -22.94 -13.52 -18.17
C LYS A 2 -23.47 -13.58 -16.73
N LEU A 3 -23.36 -12.49 -15.98
CA LEU A 3 -23.83 -12.46 -14.59
C LEU A 3 -25.37 -12.47 -14.59
N ASN A 4 -25.99 -13.54 -14.09
CA ASN A 4 -27.45 -13.62 -14.01
C ASN A 4 -27.99 -12.71 -12.89
N LYS A 5 -28.99 -11.87 -13.22
CA LYS A 5 -29.71 -10.98 -12.31
C LYS A 5 -30.29 -11.74 -11.10
N ASP A 6 -30.90 -12.91 -11.33
CA ASP A 6 -31.54 -13.71 -10.28
C ASP A 6 -30.54 -14.23 -9.24
N THR A 7 -29.30 -14.47 -9.67
CA THR A 7 -28.22 -14.86 -8.78
C THR A 7 -27.69 -13.65 -8.01
N LEU A 8 -27.49 -12.52 -8.69
CA LEU A 8 -26.89 -11.32 -8.09
C LEU A 8 -27.80 -10.63 -7.07
N ILE A 9 -29.13 -10.73 -7.21
CA ILE A 9 -30.08 -10.05 -6.31
C ILE A 9 -29.92 -10.46 -4.84
N LYS A 10 -29.37 -11.65 -4.59
CA LYS A 10 -29.10 -12.20 -3.25
C LYS A 10 -27.85 -11.60 -2.60
N TYR A 11 -27.03 -10.84 -3.34
CA TYR A 11 -25.75 -10.32 -2.89
C TYR A 11 -25.75 -8.79 -2.77
N ARG A 12 -24.78 -8.28 -2.01
CA ARG A 12 -24.50 -6.84 -1.89
C ARG A 12 -23.36 -6.43 -2.80
N GLY A 13 -23.48 -5.23 -3.36
CA GLY A 13 -22.48 -4.58 -4.20
C GLY A 13 -21.35 -3.94 -3.40
N SER A 14 -20.74 -2.92 -4.01
CA SER A 14 -19.70 -2.10 -3.41
C SER A 14 -20.17 -1.51 -2.09
N TYR A 15 -19.31 -1.55 -1.08
CA TYR A 15 -19.59 -0.99 0.26
C TYR A 15 -20.83 -1.56 0.97
N GLY A 16 -21.37 -2.70 0.51
CA GLY A 16 -22.56 -3.31 1.09
C GLY A 16 -23.90 -2.78 0.53
N ASN A 17 -23.86 -1.92 -0.48
CA ASN A 17 -25.05 -1.37 -1.12
C ASN A 17 -25.83 -2.43 -1.92
N LYS A 18 -27.11 -2.19 -2.21
CA LYS A 18 -27.86 -3.03 -3.14
C LYS A 18 -27.24 -2.90 -4.55
N ILE A 19 -27.25 -4.00 -5.31
CA ILE A 19 -26.86 -3.98 -6.72
C ILE A 19 -28.01 -3.34 -7.50
N ASP A 20 -27.71 -2.36 -8.34
CA ASP A 20 -28.68 -1.69 -9.20
C ASP A 20 -28.75 -2.43 -10.54
N PHE A 21 -29.97 -2.78 -10.97
CA PHE A 21 -30.26 -3.58 -12.15
C PHE A 21 -30.96 -2.81 -13.29
N ASN A 22 -30.96 -1.46 -13.23
CA ASN A 22 -31.64 -0.63 -14.22
C ASN A 22 -30.93 -0.65 -15.59
N GLN A 23 -29.60 -0.75 -15.62
CA GLN A 23 -28.79 -0.82 -16.85
C GLN A 23 -27.48 -1.60 -16.61
N ASP A 24 -26.97 -2.29 -17.64
CA ASP A 24 -25.75 -3.13 -17.52
C ASP A 24 -24.52 -2.36 -17.01
N LYS A 25 -24.32 -1.12 -17.46
CA LYS A 25 -23.23 -0.25 -16.98
C LYS A 25 -23.37 0.04 -15.50
N ILE A 26 -24.59 0.34 -15.05
CA ILE A 26 -24.92 0.65 -13.66
C ILE A 26 -24.75 -0.60 -12.77
N VAL A 27 -25.16 -1.79 -13.26
CA VAL A 27 -24.88 -3.08 -12.60
C VAL A 27 -23.39 -3.21 -12.36
N LYS A 28 -22.56 -3.06 -13.41
CA LYS A 28 -21.11 -3.20 -13.32
C LYS A 28 -20.50 -2.21 -12.33
N GLU A 29 -20.92 -0.95 -12.33
CA GLU A 29 -20.44 0.07 -11.40
C GLU A 29 -20.86 -0.20 -9.95
N SER A 30 -22.02 -0.81 -9.73
CA SER A 30 -22.48 -1.19 -8.39
C SER A 30 -21.69 -2.38 -7.80
N LEU A 31 -21.10 -3.26 -8.60
CA LEU A 31 -20.32 -4.41 -8.11
C LEU A 31 -18.99 -4.00 -7.46
N PRO A 32 -18.45 -4.77 -6.50
CA PRO A 32 -17.11 -4.49 -5.96
C PRO A 32 -16.04 -4.54 -7.05
N ARG A 33 -15.06 -3.62 -7.01
CA ARG A 33 -14.03 -3.48 -8.07
C ARG A 33 -13.28 -4.77 -8.39
N TYR A 34 -13.00 -5.60 -7.38
CA TYR A 34 -12.33 -6.89 -7.57
C TYR A 34 -13.16 -7.94 -8.32
N VAL A 35 -14.46 -7.66 -8.55
CA VAL A 35 -15.39 -8.46 -9.36
C VAL A 35 -15.60 -7.83 -10.75
N ARG A 36 -15.67 -6.48 -10.84
CA ARG A 36 -15.99 -5.74 -12.08
C ARG A 36 -15.17 -6.18 -13.29
N ASP A 37 -13.87 -6.37 -13.09
CA ASP A 37 -12.91 -6.66 -14.16
C ASP A 37 -12.39 -8.11 -14.10
N ALA A 38 -13.05 -8.97 -13.32
CA ALA A 38 -12.64 -10.35 -13.14
C ALA A 38 -12.90 -11.16 -14.43
N ARG A 39 -11.85 -11.36 -15.24
CA ARG A 39 -11.87 -12.30 -16.38
C ARG A 39 -11.72 -13.76 -15.98
N LYS A 40 -11.21 -14.00 -14.77
CA LYS A 40 -10.98 -15.32 -14.16
C LYS A 40 -11.53 -15.32 -12.73
N PRO A 41 -11.87 -16.49 -12.16
CA PRO A 41 -12.20 -16.60 -10.75
C PRO A 41 -11.13 -15.97 -9.85
N ILE A 42 -11.58 -15.42 -8.72
CA ILE A 42 -10.68 -14.81 -7.73
C ILE A 42 -9.78 -15.90 -7.14
N LYS A 43 -8.46 -15.69 -7.17
CA LYS A 43 -7.50 -16.61 -6.54
C LYS A 43 -7.81 -16.80 -5.05
N ASN A 44 -7.65 -18.03 -4.54
CA ASN A 44 -7.99 -18.41 -3.17
C ASN A 44 -7.42 -17.47 -2.11
N TRP A 45 -6.14 -17.07 -2.22
CA TRP A 45 -5.52 -16.15 -1.26
C TRP A 45 -6.25 -14.79 -1.18
N LYS A 46 -6.74 -14.26 -2.32
CA LYS A 46 -7.46 -12.99 -2.37
C LYS A 46 -8.87 -13.15 -1.82
N ALA A 47 -9.53 -14.26 -2.12
CA ALA A 47 -10.81 -14.61 -1.52
C ALA A 47 -10.70 -14.69 0.02
N ASN A 48 -9.65 -15.34 0.53
CA ASN A 48 -9.39 -15.44 1.98
C ASN A 48 -9.19 -14.07 2.63
N ILE A 49 -8.46 -13.15 2.00
CA ILE A 49 -8.32 -11.77 2.50
C ILE A 49 -9.69 -11.07 2.58
N ILE A 50 -10.51 -11.20 1.53
CA ILE A 50 -11.85 -10.58 1.49
C ILE A 50 -12.75 -11.15 2.59
N LEU A 51 -12.75 -12.47 2.78
CA LEU A 51 -13.54 -13.14 3.81
C LEU A 51 -13.12 -12.72 5.22
N LYS A 52 -11.81 -12.67 5.51
CA LYS A 52 -11.29 -12.20 6.79
C LYS A 52 -11.67 -10.73 7.08
N ASN A 53 -11.62 -9.86 6.08
CA ASN A 53 -12.04 -8.46 6.23
C ASN A 53 -13.55 -8.34 6.48
N ARG A 54 -14.37 -9.16 5.82
CA ARG A 54 -15.82 -9.19 6.08
C ARG A 54 -16.12 -9.68 7.49
N ALA A 55 -15.46 -10.72 7.96
CA ALA A 55 -15.60 -11.22 9.33
C ALA A 55 -15.17 -10.17 10.37
N LEU A 56 -14.02 -9.49 10.12
CA LEU A 56 -13.57 -8.37 10.95
C LEU A 56 -14.64 -7.28 11.02
N TYR A 57 -15.18 -6.87 9.87
CA TYR A 57 -16.25 -5.87 9.81
C TYR A 57 -17.49 -6.28 10.59
N GLN A 58 -17.97 -7.52 10.43
CA GLN A 58 -19.17 -7.99 11.14
C GLN A 58 -18.97 -7.98 12.66
N LYS A 59 -17.80 -8.41 13.15
CA LYS A 59 -17.48 -8.39 14.59
C LYS A 59 -17.37 -6.97 15.17
N ASN A 60 -17.09 -5.98 14.33
CA ASN A 60 -16.70 -4.62 14.74
C ASN A 60 -17.60 -3.54 14.12
N LYS A 61 -18.80 -3.94 13.69
CA LYS A 61 -19.67 -3.13 12.84
C LYS A 61 -19.94 -1.75 13.45
N ASN A 62 -20.23 -1.70 14.75
CA ASN A 62 -20.65 -0.49 15.45
C ASN A 62 -19.63 0.64 15.26
N TRP A 63 -18.36 0.41 15.59
CA TRP A 63 -17.33 1.46 15.50
C TRP A 63 -16.78 1.63 14.08
N ILE A 64 -16.87 0.63 13.20
CA ILE A 64 -16.42 0.78 11.81
C ILE A 64 -17.40 1.65 11.01
N ASP A 65 -18.70 1.52 11.26
CA ASP A 65 -19.73 2.31 10.58
C ASP A 65 -19.54 3.82 10.82
N ASP A 66 -18.98 4.23 11.96
CA ASP A 66 -18.72 5.63 12.32
C ASP A 66 -17.73 6.36 11.38
N TRP A 67 -16.82 5.62 10.73
CA TRP A 67 -15.76 6.23 9.93
C TRP A 67 -15.60 5.65 8.53
N LYS A 68 -16.12 4.45 8.23
CA LYS A 68 -15.91 3.82 6.91
C LYS A 68 -16.35 4.69 5.73
N THR A 69 -17.43 5.46 5.90
CA THR A 69 -17.97 6.33 4.83
C THR A 69 -17.03 7.49 4.51
N LYS A 70 -16.21 7.93 5.48
CA LYS A 70 -15.15 8.91 5.28
C LYS A 70 -14.10 8.40 4.30
N LEU A 71 -13.84 7.08 4.28
CA LEU A 71 -12.91 6.46 3.32
C LEU A 71 -13.39 6.52 1.88
N TYR A 72 -14.70 6.60 1.62
CA TYR A 72 -15.24 6.49 0.25
C TYR A 72 -14.83 7.66 -0.64
N LYS A 73 -14.48 8.80 -0.02
CA LYS A 73 -13.97 9.99 -0.71
C LYS A 73 -12.52 9.84 -1.17
N PHE A 74 -11.76 8.94 -0.55
CA PHE A 74 -10.37 8.74 -0.92
C PHE A 74 -10.24 7.87 -2.17
N PRO A 75 -9.17 8.06 -2.98
CA PRO A 75 -8.84 7.14 -4.04
C PRO A 75 -8.73 5.71 -3.52
N HIS A 76 -9.10 4.73 -4.34
CA HIS A 76 -9.09 3.31 -3.94
C HIS A 76 -7.73 2.83 -3.40
N SER A 77 -6.63 3.39 -3.88
CA SER A 77 -5.28 3.10 -3.38
C SER A 77 -5.12 3.46 -1.90
N MET A 78 -5.79 4.50 -1.43
CA MET A 78 -5.75 4.97 -0.04
C MET A 78 -6.80 4.30 0.86
N GLN A 79 -7.72 3.53 0.27
CA GLN A 79 -8.71 2.75 1.04
C GLN A 79 -8.15 1.40 1.52
N LYS A 80 -6.95 1.03 1.08
CA LYS A 80 -6.29 -0.22 1.48
C LYS A 80 -5.19 0.08 2.49
N PHE A 81 -5.30 -0.51 3.66
CA PHE A 81 -4.31 -0.41 4.73
C PHE A 81 -3.69 -1.78 4.99
N GLU A 82 -2.36 -1.85 4.97
CA GLU A 82 -1.60 -3.08 5.20
C GLU A 82 -0.63 -2.89 6.37
N TRP A 83 -0.89 -3.61 7.46
CA TRP A 83 0.00 -3.64 8.62
C TRP A 83 1.09 -4.71 8.43
N ASN A 84 2.34 -4.28 8.21
CA ASN A 84 3.49 -5.16 7.99
C ASN A 84 4.51 -5.05 9.12
N CYS A 85 4.04 -4.95 10.37
CA CYS A 85 4.88 -4.94 11.57
C CYS A 85 4.58 -6.15 12.46
N GLN A 86 4.04 -7.24 11.90
CA GLN A 86 3.71 -8.48 12.62
C GLN A 86 2.91 -8.20 13.92
N ASN A 87 3.46 -8.62 15.07
CA ASN A 87 2.87 -8.48 16.39
C ASN A 87 3.33 -7.23 17.14
N GLU A 88 4.04 -6.32 16.48
CA GLU A 88 4.36 -5.03 17.10
C GLU A 88 3.08 -4.25 17.46
N GLU A 89 3.23 -3.42 18.49
CA GLU A 89 2.23 -2.47 18.95
C GLU A 89 1.61 -1.71 17.77
N ARG A 90 0.28 -1.61 17.81
CA ARG A 90 -0.57 -0.97 16.79
C ARG A 90 -0.57 0.56 16.88
N GLU A 91 0.59 1.14 17.16
CA GLU A 91 0.81 2.58 17.25
C GLU A 91 1.40 3.11 15.94
N VAL A 92 0.58 3.74 15.10
CA VAL A 92 0.97 4.23 13.76
C VAL A 92 2.01 5.34 13.83
N TYR A 93 1.94 6.21 14.83
CA TYR A 93 2.83 7.36 14.95
C TYR A 93 4.29 6.94 15.21
N ASN A 94 4.48 5.72 15.72
CA ASN A 94 5.77 5.09 15.98
C ASN A 94 6.22 4.14 14.85
N LYS A 95 5.69 4.26 13.62
CA LYS A 95 5.97 3.33 12.50
C LYS A 95 6.21 4.06 11.18
N VAL A 96 6.94 3.42 10.27
CA VAL A 96 7.22 3.98 8.94
C VAL A 96 5.98 3.79 8.05
N LEU A 97 5.48 4.88 7.47
CA LEU A 97 4.39 4.84 6.50
C LEU A 97 4.90 4.88 5.07
N GLN A 98 4.33 4.05 4.21
CA GLN A 98 4.61 4.06 2.79
C GLN A 98 3.32 4.12 1.98
N PHE A 99 3.18 5.18 1.20
CA PHE A 99 2.09 5.34 0.25
C PHE A 99 2.46 4.66 -1.07
N ARG A 100 1.64 3.70 -1.51
CA ARG A 100 1.82 3.00 -2.79
C ARG A 100 0.58 3.17 -3.65
N PRO A 101 0.70 3.03 -4.98
CA PRO A 101 -0.46 2.99 -5.88
C PRO A 101 -1.50 1.93 -5.50
N SER A 102 -1.12 0.92 -4.72
CA SER A 102 -1.99 -0.18 -4.30
C SER A 102 -2.50 -0.10 -2.85
N GLY A 103 -1.99 0.82 -2.02
CA GLY A 103 -2.23 0.78 -0.57
C GLY A 103 -1.36 1.71 0.25
N VAL A 104 -1.80 2.00 1.48
CA VAL A 104 -0.96 2.50 2.56
C VAL A 104 -0.38 1.31 3.32
N ARG A 105 0.95 1.27 3.46
CA ARG A 105 1.67 0.23 4.21
C ARG A 105 2.30 0.81 5.44
N VAL A 106 2.17 0.08 6.54
CA VAL A 106 2.89 0.37 7.80
C VAL A 106 4.03 -0.64 7.94
N LYS A 107 5.22 -0.14 8.26
CA LYS A 107 6.45 -0.92 8.45
C LYS A 107 7.07 -0.63 9.81
N SER A 108 7.76 -1.62 10.35
CA SER A 108 8.58 -1.48 11.56
C SER A 108 9.60 -0.35 11.39
N LYS A 109 9.96 0.32 12.49
CA LYS A 109 11.06 1.29 12.50
C LYS A 109 12.41 0.65 12.16
N ASN A 110 12.54 -0.65 12.40
CA ASN A 110 13.77 -1.41 12.14
C ASN A 110 13.92 -1.79 10.66
N THR A 111 12.94 -1.45 9.82
CA THR A 111 12.94 -1.80 8.41
C THR A 111 12.55 -0.60 7.58
N ILE A 112 13.34 -0.28 6.56
CA ILE A 112 12.90 0.66 5.54
C ILE A 112 12.42 -0.11 4.31
N PRO A 113 11.27 0.25 3.71
CA PRO A 113 10.95 -0.28 2.40
C PRO A 113 12.03 0.18 1.40
N ALA A 114 12.30 -0.66 0.39
CA ALA A 114 13.19 -0.29 -0.69
C ALA A 114 12.78 1.07 -1.27
N LEU A 115 13.77 1.97 -1.39
CA LEU A 115 13.62 3.23 -2.10
C LEU A 115 13.47 2.88 -3.58
N VAL A 116 12.39 3.33 -4.22
CA VAL A 116 12.13 3.04 -5.63
C VAL A 116 12.17 4.34 -6.40
N SER A 117 12.94 4.35 -7.48
CA SER A 117 13.18 5.52 -8.32
C SER A 117 11.94 6.02 -9.07
N MET A 118 10.93 5.16 -9.25
CA MET A 118 9.81 5.43 -10.16
C MET A 118 8.78 6.44 -9.65
N ASN A 119 8.65 6.70 -8.33
CA ASN A 119 7.57 7.53 -7.79
C ASN A 119 7.91 8.16 -6.44
N LEU A 120 7.89 9.50 -6.36
CA LEU A 120 8.11 10.24 -5.11
C LEU A 120 7.08 9.93 -4.02
N THR A 121 5.88 9.46 -4.39
CA THR A 121 4.87 9.01 -3.42
C THR A 121 5.32 7.83 -2.58
N GLN A 122 6.36 7.10 -3.02
CA GLN A 122 6.91 5.97 -2.27
C GLN A 122 8.00 6.36 -1.27
N ILE A 123 8.38 7.63 -1.19
CA ILE A 123 9.28 8.13 -0.15
C ILE A 123 8.62 7.83 1.22
N PRO A 124 9.33 7.15 2.13
CA PRO A 124 8.79 6.84 3.44
C PRO A 124 8.39 8.11 4.20
N TYR A 125 7.18 8.10 4.77
CA TYR A 125 6.73 9.11 5.71
C TYR A 125 7.01 8.65 7.13
N LEU A 126 7.52 9.56 7.96
CA LEU A 126 7.93 9.33 9.34
C LEU A 126 6.99 10.13 10.26
N PRO A 127 5.87 9.54 10.73
CA PRO A 127 4.86 10.26 11.50
C PRO A 127 5.42 10.92 12.76
N TRP A 128 6.34 10.27 13.48
CA TRP A 128 6.98 10.82 14.68
C TRP A 128 7.86 12.06 14.42
N LYS A 129 8.20 12.34 13.14
CA LYS A 129 8.88 13.58 12.74
C LYS A 129 7.97 14.51 11.95
N ASN A 130 6.72 14.11 11.71
CA ASN A 130 5.75 14.80 10.86
C ASN A 130 6.33 15.22 9.48
N ARG A 131 7.14 14.36 8.85
CA ARG A 131 7.72 14.64 7.54
C ARG A 131 8.05 13.36 6.77
N TYR A 132 8.29 13.53 5.47
CA TYR A 132 8.94 12.51 4.68
C TYR A 132 10.42 12.35 5.09
N MET A 133 10.95 11.17 4.84
CA MET A 133 12.39 10.90 4.90
C MET A 133 13.15 11.94 4.06
N THR A 134 14.34 12.32 4.50
CA THR A 134 15.24 13.26 3.81
C THR A 134 16.21 12.54 2.88
N ILE A 135 16.86 13.29 1.98
CA ILE A 135 17.91 12.75 1.11
C ILE A 135 19.10 12.24 1.95
N LYS A 136 19.49 12.97 3.00
CA LYS A 136 20.58 12.56 3.91
C LYS A 136 20.29 11.23 4.62
N GLU A 137 19.06 11.05 5.10
CA GLU A 137 18.62 9.77 5.66
C GLU A 137 18.65 8.65 4.61
N GLY A 138 18.22 8.94 3.37
CA GLY A 138 18.31 8.00 2.25
C GLY A 138 19.74 7.61 1.87
N LEU A 139 20.67 8.56 1.84
CA LEU A 139 22.10 8.32 1.60
C LEU A 139 22.69 7.40 2.68
N SER A 140 22.41 7.69 3.95
CA SER A 140 22.87 6.85 5.07
C SER A 140 22.34 5.42 4.98
N LEU A 141 21.08 5.24 4.58
CA LEU A 141 20.50 3.91 4.34
C LEU A 141 21.19 3.15 3.18
N GLN A 142 21.76 3.87 2.21
CA GLN A 142 22.53 3.29 1.11
C GLN A 142 24.03 3.18 1.43
N GLY A 143 24.48 3.53 2.63
CA GLY A 143 25.92 3.54 2.99
C GLY A 143 26.70 4.67 2.32
N LEU A 144 26.02 5.71 1.85
CA LEU A 144 26.56 6.84 1.10
C LEU A 144 26.57 8.13 1.94
N GLU A 145 26.58 8.01 3.27
CA GLU A 145 26.50 9.13 4.22
C GLU A 145 27.56 10.22 4.01
N ASN A 146 28.73 9.87 3.46
CA ASN A 146 29.85 10.78 3.24
C ASN A 146 29.81 11.49 1.86
N LEU A 147 28.80 11.23 1.03
CA LEU A 147 28.63 11.97 -0.22
C LEU A 147 28.10 13.37 0.06
N ASN A 148 28.93 14.38 -0.25
CA ASN A 148 28.56 15.79 -0.10
C ASN A 148 27.75 16.32 -1.29
N ASN A 149 27.83 15.64 -2.43
CA ASN A 149 27.23 16.09 -3.68
C ASN A 149 25.82 15.50 -3.82
N VAL A 150 24.82 16.23 -3.31
CA VAL A 150 23.41 15.99 -3.62
C VAL A 150 23.02 16.80 -4.85
N LEU A 151 22.13 16.26 -5.67
CA LEU A 151 21.58 16.99 -6.82
C LEU A 151 20.70 18.14 -6.32
N GLU A 152 20.52 19.19 -7.12
CA GLU A 152 19.59 20.28 -6.78
C GLU A 152 18.14 19.78 -6.75
N SER A 153 17.80 18.93 -7.71
CA SER A 153 16.48 18.33 -7.83
C SER A 153 16.27 17.25 -6.77
N ARG A 154 15.30 17.49 -5.88
CA ARG A 154 14.86 16.48 -4.92
C ARG A 154 14.41 15.19 -5.62
N ASN A 155 13.76 15.31 -6.77
CA ASN A 155 13.30 14.16 -7.52
C ASN A 155 14.46 13.27 -7.98
N ASP A 156 15.47 13.89 -8.56
CA ASP A 156 16.59 13.17 -9.17
C ASP A 156 17.45 12.51 -8.10
N ASN A 157 17.56 13.12 -6.92
CA ASN A 157 18.18 12.46 -5.75
C ASN A 157 17.47 11.16 -5.38
N TYR A 158 16.13 11.11 -5.34
CA TYR A 158 15.42 9.87 -5.03
C TYR A 158 15.47 8.85 -6.16
N VAL A 159 15.53 9.31 -7.42
CA VAL A 159 15.79 8.43 -8.57
C VAL A 159 17.15 7.77 -8.42
N ALA A 160 18.20 8.55 -8.14
CA ALA A 160 19.55 8.04 -7.90
C ALA A 160 19.61 7.10 -6.70
N LEU A 161 19.04 7.50 -5.55
CA LEU A 161 18.98 6.66 -4.34
C LEU A 161 18.22 5.35 -4.53
N GLY A 162 17.16 5.36 -5.35
CA GLY A 162 16.36 4.17 -5.64
C GLY A 162 17.05 3.20 -6.60
N ASN A 163 17.96 3.69 -7.44
CA ASN A 163 18.75 2.87 -8.36
C ASN A 163 20.12 2.47 -7.76
N ALA A 164 20.56 3.15 -6.70
CA ALA A 164 21.82 2.85 -6.04
C ALA A 164 21.78 1.47 -5.36
N VAL A 165 22.88 0.74 -5.49
CA VAL A 165 23.17 -0.44 -4.67
C VAL A 165 23.85 0.04 -3.39
N ASN A 166 23.46 -0.53 -2.24
CA ASN A 166 24.06 -0.18 -0.97
C ASN A 166 25.59 -0.36 -1.01
N SER A 167 26.34 0.69 -0.71
CA SER A 167 27.81 0.73 -0.87
C SER A 167 28.53 -0.26 0.05
N LYS A 168 27.99 -0.50 1.25
CA LYS A 168 28.55 -1.47 2.21
C LYS A 168 28.41 -2.87 1.66
N LEU A 169 27.29 -3.19 1.01
CA LEU A 169 27.11 -4.46 0.29
C LEU A 169 28.12 -4.62 -0.85
N VAL A 170 28.32 -3.58 -1.66
CA VAL A 170 29.32 -3.59 -2.75
C VAL A 170 30.73 -3.82 -2.19
N TYR A 171 31.09 -3.15 -1.09
CA TYR A 171 32.37 -3.35 -0.41
C TYR A 171 32.55 -4.80 0.06
N TYR A 172 31.55 -5.39 0.73
CA TYR A 172 31.63 -6.77 1.18
C TYR A 172 31.79 -7.76 0.02
N ILE A 173 31.08 -7.55 -1.09
CA ILE A 173 31.22 -8.37 -2.29
C ILE A 173 32.64 -8.22 -2.86
N GLY A 174 33.09 -6.97 -3.05
CA GLY A 174 34.43 -6.67 -3.60
C GLY A 174 35.56 -7.28 -2.76
N LYS A 175 35.51 -7.14 -1.44
CA LYS A 175 36.49 -7.72 -0.51
C LYS A 175 36.60 -9.25 -0.61
N ASN A 176 35.51 -9.95 -0.94
CA ASN A 176 35.52 -11.41 -1.06
C ASN A 176 35.86 -11.90 -2.47
N LEU A 177 35.73 -11.04 -3.49
CA LEU A 177 36.05 -11.37 -4.88
C LEU A 177 37.48 -11.01 -5.26
N ILE A 178 37.97 -9.86 -4.78
CA ILE A 178 39.31 -9.35 -5.05
C ILE A 178 40.19 -9.79 -3.87
N LYS A 179 41.04 -10.79 -4.12
CA LYS A 179 42.06 -11.26 -3.16
C LYS A 179 43.28 -10.36 -3.17
#